data_AF-A0A3C1PVI0-F1
#
_entry.id   AF-A0A3C1PVI0-F1
#
_cell.length_a   1.000
_cell.length_b   1.000
_cell.length_c   1.000
_cell.angle_alpha   90.00
_cell.angle_beta   90.00
_cell.angle_gamma   90.00
#
_symmetry.space_group_name_H-M   'P 1'
#
loop_
_entity.id
_entity.type
_entity.pdbx_description
1 polymer ?
#
loop_
_entity_poly.entity_id
_entity_poly.type
_entity_poly.pdbx_seq_one_letter_code
_entity_poly.pdbx_strand_id
1 'polypeptide(L)'
;MFEARPIDTSVFAEARSRGLDPVMARIIAGRITRKESLDSILNPQLKNVAPPSILKDIKKATDRLRLAISDGEDIGVLTDYDADGLTSHAVITHALNRFGVSEKHIS
;
A
#
# COMPACT_ATOMS: atom_id res chain seq x y z
N MET A 1 13.19 -27.47 12.46
CA MET A 1 14.53 -27.25 11.87
C MET A 1 14.44 -25.96 11.06
N PHE A 2 15.28 -24.97 11.31
CA PHE A 2 15.25 -23.71 10.55
C PHE A 2 16.02 -23.92 9.25
N GLU A 3 15.36 -23.73 8.11
CA GLU A 3 16.03 -23.75 6.80
C GLU A 3 16.53 -22.35 6.43
N ALA A 4 17.73 -22.30 5.84
CA ALA A 4 18.26 -21.05 5.32
C ALA A 4 17.46 -20.63 4.08
N ARG A 5 16.92 -19.42 4.10
CA ARG A 5 16.25 -18.83 2.94
C ARG A 5 17.25 -18.73 1.76
N PRO A 6 16.91 -19.27 0.57
CA PRO A 6 17.71 -19.06 -0.63
C PRO A 6 17.86 -17.57 -0.94
N ILE A 7 19.01 -17.18 -1.51
CA ILE A 7 19.28 -15.79 -1.88
C ILE A 7 19.64 -15.68 -3.36
N ASP A 8 19.31 -14.54 -3.96
CA ASP A 8 19.81 -14.15 -5.28
C ASP A 8 21.23 -13.57 -5.14
N THR A 9 22.23 -14.29 -5.65
CA THR A 9 23.64 -13.90 -5.54
C THR A 9 23.97 -12.61 -6.26
N SER A 10 23.23 -12.27 -7.32
CA SER A 10 23.43 -11.02 -8.06
C SER A 10 22.94 -9.81 -7.26
N VAL A 11 21.77 -9.94 -6.62
CA VAL A 11 21.24 -8.92 -5.70
C VAL A 11 22.17 -8.74 -4.49
N PHE A 12 22.70 -9.84 -3.96
CA PHE A 12 23.67 -9.78 -2.86
C PHE A 12 24.93 -9.00 -3.26
N ALA A 13 25.52 -9.32 -4.42
CA ALA A 13 26.70 -8.64 -4.92
C ALA A 13 26.46 -7.15 -5.20
N GLU A 14 25.30 -6.81 -5.77
CA GLU A 14 24.89 -5.41 -6.00
C GLU A 14 24.71 -4.65 -4.68
N ALA A 15 24.03 -5.24 -3.69
CA ALA A 15 23.89 -4.62 -2.38
C ALA A 15 25.25 -4.37 -1.71
N ARG A 16 26.18 -5.33 -1.82
CA ARG A 16 27.55 -5.18 -1.30
C ARG A 16 28.32 -4.07 -2.02
N SER A 17 28.20 -3.96 -3.35
CA SER A 17 28.90 -2.91 -4.11
C SER A 17 28.36 -1.50 -3.79
N ARG A 18 27.10 -1.39 -3.39
CA ARG A 18 26.49 -0.15 -2.89
C ARG A 18 26.79 0.15 -1.41
N GLY A 19 27.67 -0.62 -0.78
CA GLY A 19 28.15 -0.37 0.59
C GLY A 19 27.29 -0.93 1.70
N LEU A 20 26.29 -1.79 1.41
CA LEU A 20 25.47 -2.40 2.44
C LEU A 20 26.25 -3.47 3.21
N ASP A 21 26.01 -3.54 4.52
CA ASP A 21 26.51 -4.60 5.40
C ASP A 21 26.12 -6.01 4.90
N PRO A 22 26.95 -7.06 5.09
CA PRO A 22 26.64 -8.40 4.61
C PRO A 22 25.30 -8.95 5.12
N VAL A 23 24.88 -8.57 6.34
CA VAL A 23 23.59 -8.99 6.91
C VAL A 23 22.45 -8.34 6.14
N MET A 24 22.52 -7.03 5.90
CA MET A 24 21.50 -6.30 5.13
C MET A 24 21.43 -6.79 3.68
N ALA A 25 22.58 -6.96 3.02
CA ALA A 25 22.66 -7.49 1.66
C ALA A 25 22.02 -8.89 1.57
N ARG A 26 22.27 -9.76 2.54
CA ARG A 26 21.69 -11.12 2.59
C ARG A 26 20.18 -11.09 2.82
N ILE A 27 19.68 -10.21 3.68
CA ILE A 27 18.25 -10.05 3.92
C ILE A 27 17.52 -9.62 2.65
N ILE A 28 18.06 -8.61 1.94
CA ILE A 28 17.44 -8.11 0.71
C ILE A 28 17.50 -9.15 -0.41
N ALA A 29 18.66 -9.80 -0.59
CA ALA A 29 18.84 -10.87 -1.58
C ALA A 29 17.94 -12.09 -1.34
N GLY A 30 17.43 -12.29 -0.12
CA GLY A 30 16.40 -13.30 0.15
C GLY A 30 14.97 -12.85 -0.15
N ARG A 31 14.71 -11.55 -0.27
CA ARG A 31 13.36 -10.98 -0.45
C ARG A 31 13.04 -10.65 -1.90
N ILE A 32 14.03 -10.24 -2.67
CA ILE A 32 13.85 -9.81 -4.06
C ILE A 32 14.74 -10.63 -4.99
N THR A 33 14.38 -10.65 -6.27
CA THR A 33 15.21 -11.23 -7.33
C THR A 33 15.83 -10.13 -8.18
N ARG A 34 16.77 -10.47 -9.06
CA ARG A 34 17.36 -9.54 -10.03
C ARG A 34 16.36 -8.83 -10.97
N LYS A 35 15.10 -9.29 -11.02
CA LYS A 35 14.03 -8.63 -11.78
C LYS A 35 13.53 -7.35 -11.13
N GLU A 36 13.76 -7.21 -9.83
CA GLU A 36 13.37 -6.06 -9.02
C GLU A 36 14.59 -5.15 -8.80
N SER A 37 14.36 -3.84 -8.83
CA SER A 37 15.42 -2.87 -8.56
C SER A 37 15.74 -2.83 -7.08
N LEU A 38 17.01 -2.87 -6.70
CA LEU A 38 17.43 -2.66 -5.32
C LEU A 38 16.97 -1.31 -4.76
N ASP A 39 16.84 -0.29 -5.60
CA ASP A 39 16.34 1.03 -5.19
C ASP A 39 14.87 1.04 -4.81
N SER A 40 14.06 0.09 -5.30
CA SER A 40 12.65 0.00 -4.87
C SER A 40 12.52 -0.32 -3.38
N ILE A 41 13.53 -0.98 -2.81
CA ILE A 41 13.61 -1.36 -1.41
C ILE A 41 14.34 -0.30 -0.59
N LEU A 42 15.47 0.22 -1.10
CA LEU A 42 16.29 1.18 -0.35
C LEU A 42 15.73 2.60 -0.36
N ASN A 43 15.03 2.97 -1.44
CA ASN A 43 14.49 4.29 -1.65
C ASN A 43 13.04 4.18 -2.18
N PRO A 44 12.11 3.61 -1.39
CA PRO A 44 10.73 3.44 -1.83
C PRO A 44 10.10 4.81 -2.11
N GLN A 45 9.48 4.95 -3.28
CA GLN A 45 8.80 6.17 -3.70
C GLN A 45 7.33 5.87 -3.98
N LEU A 46 6.43 6.80 -3.65
CA LEU A 46 5.00 6.65 -3.92
C LEU A 46 4.69 6.41 -5.40
N LYS A 47 5.49 6.98 -6.31
CA LYS A 47 5.34 6.74 -7.76
C LYS A 47 5.56 5.28 -8.17
N ASN A 48 6.21 4.48 -7.33
CA ASN A 48 6.46 3.05 -7.55
C ASN A 48 5.34 2.18 -6.96
N VAL A 49 4.40 2.76 -6.19
CA VAL A 49 3.20 2.07 -5.73
C VAL A 49 2.27 1.90 -6.92
N ALA A 50 1.69 0.71 -7.04
CA ALA A 50 0.79 0.41 -8.14
C ALA A 50 -0.41 1.40 -8.13
N PRO A 51 -0.80 1.95 -9.28
CA PRO A 51 -1.82 2.99 -9.31
C PRO A 51 -3.18 2.40 -8.87
N PRO A 52 -4.01 3.13 -8.10
CA PRO A 52 -5.29 2.62 -7.62
C PRO A 52 -6.22 2.13 -8.74
N SER A 53 -6.05 2.64 -9.97
CA SER A 53 -6.83 2.25 -11.15
C SER A 53 -6.76 0.76 -11.51
N ILE A 54 -5.77 0.01 -11.02
CA ILE A 54 -5.67 -1.43 -11.26
C ILE A 54 -6.53 -2.26 -10.29
N LEU A 55 -7.02 -1.63 -9.22
CA LEU A 55 -7.86 -2.32 -8.24
C LEU A 55 -9.15 -2.76 -8.92
N LYS A 56 -9.51 -4.02 -8.71
CA LYS A 56 -10.73 -4.60 -9.28
C LYS A 56 -11.94 -3.76 -8.86
N ASP A 57 -12.78 -3.41 -9.83
CA ASP A 57 -14.01 -2.62 -9.65
C ASP A 57 -13.84 -1.20 -9.06
N ILE A 58 -12.62 -0.67 -8.97
CA ILE A 58 -12.36 0.66 -8.39
C ILE A 58 -13.10 1.79 -9.11
N LYS A 59 -13.26 1.69 -10.44
CA LYS A 59 -14.05 2.65 -11.21
C LYS A 59 -15.52 2.62 -10.79
N LYS A 60 -16.11 1.44 -10.60
CA LYS A 60 -17.51 1.30 -10.19
C LYS A 60 -17.70 1.85 -8.78
N ALA A 61 -16.77 1.56 -7.86
CA ALA A 61 -16.81 2.06 -6.48
C ALA A 61 -16.72 3.60 -6.44
N THR A 62 -15.78 4.18 -7.17
CA THR A 62 -15.60 5.64 -7.23
C THR A 62 -16.78 6.35 -7.91
N ASP A 63 -17.33 5.79 -8.98
CA ASP A 63 -18.53 6.33 -9.64
C ASP A 63 -19.75 6.31 -8.69
N ARG A 64 -19.95 5.22 -7.95
CA ARG A 64 -21.03 5.09 -6.96
C ARG A 64 -20.87 6.07 -5.80
N LEU A 65 -19.65 6.23 -5.30
CA LEU A 65 -19.34 7.14 -4.20
C LEU A 65 -19.53 8.60 -4.63
N ARG A 66 -19.11 8.94 -5.85
CA ARG A 66 -19.33 10.28 -6.42
C ARG A 66 -20.81 10.64 -6.48
N LEU A 67 -21.66 9.68 -6.85
CA LEU A 67 -23.12 9.87 -6.87
C LEU A 67 -23.69 10.08 -5.46
N ALA A 68 -23.30 9.25 -4.48
CA ALA A 68 -23.71 9.44 -3.09
C ALA A 68 -23.37 10.84 -2.58
N ILE A 69 -22.15 11.30 -2.85
CA ILE A 69 -21.68 12.61 -2.44
C ILE A 69 -22.47 13.72 -3.15
N SER A 70 -22.72 13.62 -4.45
CA SER A 70 -23.46 14.66 -5.19
C SER A 70 -24.92 14.76 -4.77
N ASP A 71 -25.52 13.64 -4.40
CA ASP A 71 -26.94 13.54 -4.11
C ASP A 71 -27.24 13.71 -2.60
N GLY A 72 -26.19 13.85 -1.78
CA GLY A 72 -26.30 14.04 -0.34
C GLY A 72 -26.81 12.80 0.38
N GLU A 73 -26.48 11.61 -0.13
CA GLU A 73 -26.84 10.34 0.49
C GLU A 73 -26.05 10.10 1.79
N ASP A 74 -26.66 9.35 2.72
CA ASP A 74 -25.94 8.83 3.89
C ASP A 74 -24.95 7.74 3.45
N ILE A 75 -23.71 7.80 3.96
CA ILE A 75 -22.61 6.91 3.62
C ILE A 75 -22.16 6.17 4.87
N GLY A 76 -22.36 4.85 4.89
CA GLY A 76 -21.85 3.97 5.93
C GLY A 76 -20.40 3.53 5.67
N VAL A 77 -19.52 3.67 6.67
CA VAL A 77 -18.11 3.23 6.61
C VAL A 77 -17.91 2.02 7.52
N LEU A 78 -18.13 0.82 6.97
CA LEU A 78 -17.94 -0.43 7.69
C LEU A 78 -16.54 -1.01 7.43
N THR A 79 -15.79 -1.27 8.50
CA THR A 79 -14.48 -1.93 8.47
C THR A 79 -14.43 -3.08 9.48
N ASP A 80 -13.41 -3.92 9.37
CA ASP A 80 -13.04 -4.85 10.44
C ASP A 80 -12.40 -4.13 11.65
N TYR A 81 -12.25 -4.89 12.73
CA TYR A 81 -11.84 -4.42 14.05
C TYR A 81 -10.33 -4.50 14.29
N ASP A 82 -9.53 -4.89 13.30
CA ASP A 82 -8.08 -4.88 13.42
C ASP A 82 -7.50 -3.48 13.18
N ALA A 83 -6.18 -3.36 13.36
CA ALA A 83 -5.51 -2.07 13.32
C ALA A 83 -5.61 -1.40 11.94
N ASP A 84 -5.53 -2.17 10.87
CA ASP A 84 -5.69 -1.69 9.49
C ASP A 84 -7.13 -1.34 9.16
N GLY A 85 -8.12 -2.08 9.66
CA GLY A 85 -9.54 -1.74 9.57
C GLY A 85 -9.85 -0.38 10.22
N LEU A 86 -9.46 -0.20 11.48
CA LEU A 86 -9.67 1.07 12.20
C LEU A 86 -8.96 2.25 11.54
N THR A 87 -7.72 2.04 11.07
CA THR A 87 -6.97 3.08 10.36
C THR A 87 -7.64 3.44 9.03
N SER A 88 -8.14 2.44 8.29
CA SER A 88 -8.86 2.64 7.03
C SER A 88 -10.16 3.40 7.24
N HIS A 89 -10.92 3.09 8.31
CA HIS A 89 -12.13 3.82 8.67
C HIS A 89 -11.81 5.32 8.88
N ALA A 90 -10.78 5.63 9.67
CA ALA A 90 -10.37 7.01 9.90
C ALA A 90 -9.96 7.74 8.61
N VAL A 91 -9.19 7.08 7.73
CA VAL A 91 -8.76 7.66 6.44
C VAL A 91 -9.97 7.93 5.53
N ILE A 92 -10.91 6.99 5.42
CA ILE A 92 -12.09 7.13 4.58
C ILE A 92 -12.99 8.26 5.10
N THR A 93 -13.29 8.27 6.40
CA THR A 93 -14.12 9.30 7.03
C THR A 93 -13.48 10.70 6.86
N HIS A 94 -12.17 10.82 7.04
CA HIS A 94 -11.46 12.08 6.80
C HIS A 94 -11.54 12.53 5.33
N ALA A 95 -11.42 11.58 4.38
CA ALA A 95 -11.55 11.87 2.96
C ALA A 95 -12.97 12.34 2.60
N LEU A 96 -14.02 11.66 3.10
CA LEU A 96 -15.41 12.05 2.86
C LEU A 96 -15.71 13.46 3.37
N ASN A 97 -15.27 13.78 4.59
CA ASN A 97 -15.35 15.14 5.15
C ASN A 97 -14.61 16.16 4.26
N ARG A 98 -13.41 15.81 3.77
CA ARG A 98 -12.62 16.67 2.86
C ARG A 98 -13.34 16.93 1.54
N PHE A 99 -14.15 15.99 1.06
CA PHE A 99 -14.96 16.10 -0.15
C PHE A 99 -16.35 16.72 0.09
N GLY A 100 -16.64 17.21 1.30
CA GLY A 100 -17.85 17.99 1.60
C GLY A 100 -19.02 17.19 2.14
N VAL A 101 -18.83 15.91 2.46
CA VAL A 101 -19.84 15.14 3.20
C VAL A 101 -19.85 15.64 4.65
N SER A 102 -21.02 15.97 5.18
CA SER A 102 -21.14 16.38 6.59
C SER A 102 -21.03 15.17 7.50
N GLU A 103 -20.41 15.31 8.68
CA GLU A 103 -20.28 14.23 9.67
C GLU A 103 -21.61 13.54 10.02
N LYS A 104 -22.73 14.25 9.96
CA LYS A 104 -24.08 13.69 10.20
C LYS A 104 -24.54 12.68 9.13
N HIS A 105 -23.91 12.69 7.95
CA HIS A 105 -24.16 11.81 6.82
C HIS A 105 -23.12 10.68 6.73
N ILE A 106 -22.22 10.56 7.70
CA ILE A 106 -21.23 9.48 7.78
C ILE A 106 -21.54 8.65 9.02
N SER A 107 -21.73 7.34 8.84
CA SER A 107 -22.04 6.40 9.93
C SER A 107 -21.08 5.23 9.99
#